data_AF-A0A3A1XYX6-F1
#
_entry.id   AF-A0A3A1XYX6-F1
#
_cell.length_a   1.000
_cell.length_b   1.000
_cell.length_c   1.000
_cell.angle_alpha   90.00
_cell.angle_beta   90.00
_cell.angle_gamma   90.00
#
_symmetry.space_group_name_H-M   'P 1'
#
loop_
_entity.id
_entity.type
_entity.pdbx_description
1 polymer ?
#
loop_
_entity_poly.entity_id
_entity_poly.type
_entity_poly.pdbx_seq_one_letter_code
_entity_poly.pdbx_strand_id
1 'polypeptide(L)' 'HVSAMEPPVVNTIQGWDRIPEGQSIYLDNDGNPMILSKMDKKSRQLLHDYRLIQYDITAGKHYLRNTDFLKLPR' A
#
# COMPACT_ATOMS: atom_id res chain seq x y z
N HIS A 1 -5.33 14.25 -0.59
CA HIS A 1 -4.12 13.44 -0.78
C HIS A 1 -4.41 11.99 -0.40
N VAL A 2 -3.73 11.04 -1.04
CA VAL A 2 -3.82 9.60 -0.78
C VAL A 2 -2.45 9.15 -0.30
N SER A 3 -2.37 8.60 0.91
CA SER A 3 -1.14 8.03 1.49
C SER A 3 -0.54 6.95 0.58
N ALA A 4 0.78 7.00 0.38
CA ALA A 4 1.51 5.99 -0.35
C ALA A 4 1.75 4.73 0.52
N MET A 5 1.67 3.57 -0.11
CA MET A 5 2.11 2.29 0.46
C MET A 5 3.25 1.76 -0.41
N GLU A 6 4.44 1.67 0.17
CA GLU A 6 5.58 1.09 -0.53
C GLU A 6 5.62 -0.43 -0.28
N PRO A 7 5.62 -1.28 -1.33
CA PRO A 7 5.94 -2.68 -1.17
C PRO A 7 7.38 -2.82 -0.62
N PRO A 8 7.73 -3.91 0.09
CA PRO A 8 9.08 -4.08 0.60
C PRO A 8 10.07 -4.17 -0.58
N VAL A 9 10.71 -3.05 -0.89
CA VAL A 9 11.82 -2.96 -1.84
C VAL A 9 13.07 -2.79 -1.01
N VAL A 10 14.00 -3.74 -1.12
CA VAL A 10 15.35 -3.62 -0.57
C VAL A 10 16.09 -2.58 -1.42
N ASN A 11 15.83 -1.30 -1.17
CA ASN A 11 16.66 -0.22 -1.66
C ASN A 11 17.43 0.37 -0.50
N THR A 12 18.75 0.23 -0.55
CA THR A 12 19.72 0.88 0.33
C THR A 12 19.74 2.39 0.03
N ILE A 13 18.73 3.12 0.48
CA ILE A 13 18.67 4.58 0.39
C ILE A 13 19.24 5.16 1.68
N GLN A 14 20.38 5.85 1.56
CA GLN A 14 21.05 6.56 2.65
C GLN A 14 20.11 7.61 3.24
N GLY A 15 19.52 7.35 4.42
CA GLY A 15 18.77 8.37 5.17
C GLY A 15 17.57 7.88 5.99
N TRP A 16 17.12 6.64 5.80
CA TRP A 16 16.03 6.07 6.60
C TRP A 16 16.60 5.08 7.63
N ASP A 17 16.25 5.26 8.91
CA ASP A 17 16.49 4.25 9.94
C ASP A 17 15.99 2.89 9.41
N ARG A 18 16.86 1.88 9.50
CA ARG A 18 16.67 0.57 8.89
C ARG A 18 15.24 0.07 9.05
N ILE A 19 14.56 -0.14 7.92
CA ILE A 19 13.27 -0.83 7.85
C ILE A 19 13.57 -2.31 8.10
N PRO A 20 13.05 -2.91 9.19
CA PRO A 20 13.21 -4.35 9.41
C PRO A 20 12.61 -5.11 8.23
N GLU A 21 13.35 -6.10 7.70
CA GLU A 21 12.87 -6.94 6.61
C GLU A 21 11.48 -7.53 6.94
N GLY A 22 10.56 -7.41 5.99
CA GLY A 22 9.21 -7.97 6.11
C GLY A 22 8.17 -7.09 6.83
N GLN A 23 8.53 -5.92 7.35
CA GLN A 23 7.58 -5.02 8.00
C GLN A 23 7.04 -3.94 7.03
N SER A 24 5.72 -3.87 6.87
CA SER A 24 5.08 -2.81 6.07
C SER A 24 5.25 -1.45 6.74
N ILE A 25 5.68 -0.45 5.98
CA ILE A 25 5.68 0.95 6.38
C ILE A 25 4.42 1.60 5.88
N TYR A 26 3.80 2.43 6.72
CA TYR A 26 2.71 3.29 6.31
C TYR A 26 3.19 4.73 6.38
N LEU A 27 2.94 5.49 5.33
CA LEU A 27 3.28 6.91 5.27
C LEU A 27 2.00 7.74 5.37
N ASP A 28 2.06 8.87 6.06
CA ASP A 28 1.01 9.87 5.99
C ASP A 28 1.06 10.64 4.65
N ASN A 29 0.20 11.64 4.50
CA ASN A 29 0.12 12.42 3.27
C ASN A 29 1.37 13.26 3.00
N ASP A 30 2.18 13.52 4.02
CA ASP A 30 3.41 14.32 3.96
C ASP A 30 4.65 13.41 3.79
N GLY A 31 4.45 12.09 3.68
CA GLY A 31 5.54 11.12 3.51
C GLY A 31 6.21 10.73 4.82
N ASN A 32 5.67 11.11 5.99
CA ASN A 32 6.23 10.72 7.27
C ASN A 32 5.72 9.35 7.73
N PRO A 33 6.51 8.58 8.48
CA PRO A 33 6.05 7.31 9.06
C PRO A 33 4.79 7.49 9.94
N MET A 34 3.79 6.66 9.69
CA MET A 34 2.51 6.64 10.41
C MET A 34 2.25 5.26 10.99
N ILE A 35 1.73 5.22 12.22
CA ILE A 35 1.27 3.97 12.84
C ILE A 35 -0.19 3.69 12.51
N LEU A 36 -0.51 2.41 12.24
CA LEU A 36 -1.84 1.96 11.83
C LEU A 36 -2.97 2.42 12.76
N SER A 37 -2.72 2.43 14.08
CA SER A 37 -3.71 2.84 15.08
C SER A 37 -4.07 4.33 15.02
N LYS A 38 -3.18 5.18 14.48
CA LYS A 38 -3.39 6.62 14.31
C LYS A 38 -4.01 7.00 12.96
N MET A 39 -4.19 6.05 12.05
CA MET A 39 -4.85 6.33 10.77
C MET A 39 -6.26 6.86 11.00
N ASP A 40 -6.73 7.72 10.11
CA ASP A 40 -8.14 8.09 10.08
C ASP A 40 -8.98 6.98 9.42
N LYS A 41 -10.31 7.12 9.47
CA LYS A 41 -11.22 6.11 8.90
C LYS A 41 -10.98 5.92 7.39
N LYS A 42 -10.66 7.00 6.67
CA LYS A 42 -10.46 6.97 5.22
C LYS A 42 -9.18 6.23 4.85
N SER A 43 -8.07 6.49 5.53
CA SER A 43 -6.80 5.79 5.28
C SER A 43 -6.90 4.30 5.61
N ARG A 44 -7.64 3.94 6.67
CA ARG A 44 -7.94 2.52 6.98
C ARG A 44 -8.75 1.84 5.87
N GLN A 45 -9.77 2.51 5.34
CA GLN A 45 -10.58 1.96 4.25
C GLN A 45 -9.71 1.73 3.01
N LEU A 46 -8.90 2.71 2.64
CA LEU A 46 -8.01 2.61 1.49
C LEU A 46 -7.01 1.45 1.65
N LEU A 47 -6.39 1.32 2.82
CA LEU A 47 -5.47 0.21 3.12
C LEU A 47 -6.18 -1.14 3.01
N HIS A 48 -7.42 -1.24 3.49
CA HIS A 48 -8.23 -2.44 3.37
C HIS A 48 -8.52 -2.78 1.91
N ASP A 49 -8.96 -1.81 1.12
CA ASP A 49 -9.27 -1.98 -0.31
C ASP A 49 -8.03 -2.42 -1.09
N TYR A 50 -6.87 -1.81 -0.79
CA TYR A 50 -5.59 -2.22 -1.36
C TYR A 50 -5.24 -3.67 -1.04
N ARG A 51 -5.43 -4.12 0.21
CA ARG A 51 -5.16 -5.53 0.60
C ARG A 51 -6.07 -6.51 -0.15
N LEU A 52 -7.33 -6.14 -0.39
CA LEU A 52 -8.24 -6.97 -1.19
C LEU A 52 -7.76 -7.09 -2.65
N ILE A 53 -7.33 -5.98 -3.25
CA ILE A 53 -6.78 -5.97 -4.61
C ILE A 53 -5.52 -6.84 -4.67
N GLN A 54 -4.57 -6.63 -3.75
CA GLN A 54 -3.33 -7.41 -3.66
C GLN A 54 -3.61 -8.91 -3.53
N TYR A 55 -4.58 -9.29 -2.69
CA TYR A 55 -4.99 -10.69 -2.57
C TYR A 55 -5.56 -11.22 -3.89
N ASP A 56 -6.50 -10.50 -4.52
CA ASP A 56 -7.15 -10.92 -5.76
C ASP A 56 -6.16 -11.16 -6.92
N ILE A 57 -5.10 -10.34 -7.02
CA ILE A 57 -4.09 -10.45 -8.08
C ILE A 57 -3.00 -11.49 -7.80
N THR A 58 -2.80 -11.93 -6.55
CA THR A 58 -1.72 -12.86 -6.16
C THR A 58 -2.22 -14.28 -5.90
N ALA A 59 -3.07 -14.45 -4.89
CA ALA A 59 -3.53 -15.75 -4.40
C ALA A 59 -5.05 -15.95 -4.54
N GLY A 60 -5.76 -14.92 -4.97
CA GLY A 60 -7.20 -14.90 -5.13
C GLY A 60 -7.67 -15.50 -6.45
N LYS A 61 -8.86 -15.08 -6.88
CA LYS A 61 -9.55 -15.64 -8.06
C LYS A 61 -9.50 -14.72 -9.28
N HIS A 62 -8.71 -13.65 -9.22
CA HIS A 62 -8.56 -12.67 -10.29
C HIS A 62 -9.88 -12.04 -10.75
N TYR A 63 -10.77 -11.71 -9.83
CA TYR A 63 -12.06 -11.06 -10.12
C TYR A 63 -11.90 -9.73 -10.86
N LEU A 64 -10.83 -8.98 -10.58
CA LEU A 64 -10.58 -7.67 -11.20
C LEU A 64 -10.08 -7.77 -12.65
N ARG A 65 -9.59 -8.94 -13.09
CA ARG A 65 -8.93 -9.13 -14.40
C ARG A 65 -9.82 -8.79 -15.59
N ASN A 66 -11.11 -9.07 -15.49
CA ASN A 66 -12.08 -8.86 -16.57
C ASN A 66 -12.86 -7.55 -16.42
N THR A 67 -12.41 -6.65 -15.54
CA THR A 67 -13.02 -5.35 -15.31
C THR A 67 -12.16 -4.23 -15.90
N ASP A 68 -12.68 -3.01 -15.89
CA ASP A 68 -11.91 -1.82 -16.26
C ASP A 68 -11.01 -1.32 -15.12
N PHE A 69 -11.05 -1.95 -13.94
CA PHE A 69 -10.36 -1.48 -12.75
C PHE A 69 -8.83 -1.36 -12.91
N LEU A 70 -8.22 -2.32 -13.61
CA LEU A 70 -6.77 -2.32 -13.88
C LEU A 70 -6.40 -1.67 -15.22
N LYS A 71 -7.38 -1.14 -15.96
CA LYS A 71 -7.11 -0.51 -17.26
C LYS A 71 -6.53 0.89 -17.03
N LEU A 72 -5.41 1.16 -17.70
CA LEU A 72 -4.81 2.48 -17.68
C LEU A 72 -5.66 3.44 -18.53
N PRO A 73 -5.88 4.69 -18.06
CA PRO A 73 -6.47 5.72 -18.89
C PRO A 73 -5.59 5.98 -20.13
N ARG A 74 -6.22 6.31 -21.26
CA ARG A 74 -5.54 6.66 -22.52
C ARG A 74 -4.96 8.06 -22.48
#